data_AF-A0A4S8KBB0-F1
#
_entry.id   AF-A0A4S8KBB0-F1
#
_cell.length_a   1.000
_cell.length_b   1.000
_cell.length_c   1.000
_cell.angle_alpha   90.00
_cell.angle_beta   90.00
_cell.angle_gamma   90.00
#
_symmetry.space_group_name_H-M   'P 1'
#
loop_
_entity.id
_entity.type
_entity.pdbx_description
1 polymer ?
#
loop_
_entity_poly.entity_id
_entity_poly.type
_entity_poly.pdbx_seq_one_letter_code
_entity_poly.pdbx_strand_id
1 'polypeptide(L)'
;MQDVNGSFPGDNKIIVVFVLGGPGSGKGTQCTRIVENFGFTHLSAGDLLRAEIKSGSENGTMISNMIKEGKIVPSEVTINLLQKAMLESGNDKFLIDGFPRNEENRAAFENVVNKKSSARVVLSYDLVDALKPIDEVFESVKAIFAPFHTKVRSSFI
;
A
#
# COMPACT_ATOMS: atom_id res chain seq x y z
N MET A 1 20.01 -21.28 -13.40
CA MET A 1 19.83 -20.03 -12.63
C MET A 1 18.33 -19.79 -12.59
N GLN A 2 17.73 -19.73 -11.40
CA GLN A 2 16.28 -19.60 -11.25
C GLN A 2 15.90 -18.13 -11.33
N ASP A 3 15.06 -17.79 -12.31
CA ASP A 3 14.40 -16.50 -12.40
C ASP A 3 13.37 -16.40 -11.27
N VAL A 4 13.58 -15.49 -10.33
CA VAL A 4 12.60 -15.12 -9.30
C VAL A 4 11.53 -14.19 -9.90
N ASN A 5 10.84 -14.65 -10.94
CA ASN A 5 9.67 -13.96 -11.49
C ASN A 5 8.40 -14.43 -10.76
N GLY A 6 8.24 -13.98 -9.51
CA GLY A 6 7.01 -14.17 -8.75
C GLY A 6 5.87 -13.38 -9.39
N SER A 7 5.03 -14.07 -10.17
CA SER A 7 3.79 -13.49 -10.71
C SER A 7 2.70 -13.57 -9.65
N PHE A 8 1.95 -12.48 -9.46
CA PHE A 8 0.78 -12.47 -8.57
C PHE A 8 -0.22 -13.56 -8.99
N PRO A 9 -0.79 -14.34 -8.05
CA PRO A 9 -1.72 -15.41 -8.40
C PRO A 9 -3.03 -14.84 -8.97
N GLY A 10 -3.27 -15.10 -10.27
CA GLY A 10 -4.55 -14.86 -10.96
C GLY A 10 -4.62 -13.60 -11.82
N ASP A 11 -5.67 -13.49 -12.63
CA ASP A 11 -6.05 -12.27 -13.38
C ASP A 11 -6.81 -11.26 -12.49
N ASN A 12 -6.73 -11.43 -11.18
CA ASN A 12 -7.38 -10.56 -10.21
C ASN A 12 -6.71 -9.18 -10.17
N LYS A 13 -7.56 -8.16 -10.19
CA LYS A 13 -7.18 -6.76 -10.07
C LYS A 13 -6.63 -6.51 -8.66
N ILE A 14 -5.32 -6.32 -8.55
CA ILE A 14 -4.69 -5.94 -7.29
C ILE A 14 -5.16 -4.55 -6.88
N ILE A 15 -5.60 -4.41 -5.63
CA ILE A 15 -6.03 -3.18 -4.99
C ILE A 15 -4.98 -2.79 -3.96
N VAL A 16 -4.40 -1.61 -4.13
CA VAL A 16 -3.46 -1.02 -3.19
C VAL A 16 -3.99 0.32 -2.72
N VAL A 17 -4.09 0.48 -1.39
CA VAL A 17 -4.49 1.72 -0.73
C VAL A 17 -3.32 2.19 0.12
N PHE A 18 -2.83 3.40 -0.16
CA PHE A 18 -1.78 4.03 0.66
C PHE A 18 -2.40 4.76 1.84
N VAL A 19 -1.82 4.57 3.02
CA VAL A 19 -2.22 5.20 4.27
C VAL A 19 -1.11 6.16 4.68
N LEU A 20 -1.38 7.46 4.54
CA LEU A 20 -0.43 8.54 4.87
C LEU A 20 -0.99 9.37 6.01
N GLY A 21 -0.12 9.92 6.88
CA GLY A 21 -0.53 10.88 7.91
C GLY A 21 0.47 11.00 9.06
N GLY A 22 0.45 12.15 9.75
CA GLY A 22 1.37 12.44 10.86
C GLY A 22 1.27 11.52 12.09
N PRO A 23 2.25 11.53 13.01
CA PRO A 23 2.15 10.85 14.29
C PRO A 23 0.88 11.24 15.05
N GLY A 24 0.18 10.27 15.66
CA GLY A 24 -1.05 10.53 16.42
C GLY A 24 -2.34 10.64 15.58
N SER A 25 -2.27 10.56 14.24
CA SER A 25 -3.45 10.71 13.37
C SER A 25 -4.44 9.52 13.36
N GLY A 26 -4.22 8.49 14.19
CA GLY A 26 -5.13 7.35 14.30
C GLY A 26 -5.04 6.29 13.19
N LYS A 27 -4.05 6.37 12.28
CA LYS A 27 -3.83 5.41 11.18
C LYS A 27 -3.91 3.95 11.62
N GLY A 28 -3.21 3.59 12.71
CA GLY A 28 -3.15 2.22 13.20
C GLY A 28 -4.54 1.65 13.50
N THR A 29 -5.36 2.40 14.24
CA THR A 29 -6.75 2.03 14.56
C THR A 29 -7.59 1.82 13.29
N GLN A 30 -7.40 2.69 12.29
CA GLN A 30 -8.16 2.60 11.04
C GLN A 30 -7.69 1.44 10.17
N CYS A 31 -6.38 1.20 10.07
CA CYS A 31 -5.82 0.04 9.37
C CYS A 31 -6.40 -1.26 9.94
N THR A 32 -6.41 -1.43 11.27
CA THR A 32 -7.00 -2.60 11.92
C THR A 32 -8.45 -2.81 11.51
N ARG A 33 -9.27 -1.75 11.54
CA ARG A 33 -10.69 -1.86 11.17
C ARG A 33 -10.91 -2.17 9.69
N ILE A 34 -10.07 -1.66 8.79
CA ILE A 34 -10.18 -1.97 7.35
C ILE A 34 -9.72 -3.42 7.08
N VAL A 35 -8.69 -3.90 7.77
CA VAL A 35 -8.26 -5.31 7.69
C VAL A 35 -9.41 -6.23 8.11
N GLU A 36 -9.99 -5.98 9.30
CA GLU A 36 -11.05 -6.81 9.88
C GLU A 36 -12.32 -6.86 9.02
N ASN A 37 -12.76 -5.73 8.47
CA ASN A 37 -14.06 -5.64 7.79
C ASN A 37 -14.02 -5.93 6.27
N PHE A 38 -12.84 -5.92 5.65
CA PHE A 38 -12.74 -5.95 4.17
C PHE A 38 -11.71 -6.93 3.63
N GLY A 39 -10.97 -7.61 4.50
CA GLY A 39 -9.97 -8.59 4.11
C GLY A 39 -8.74 -7.99 3.44
N PHE A 40 -8.37 -6.75 3.78
CA PHE A 40 -7.09 -6.19 3.36
C PHE A 40 -5.94 -6.80 4.15
N THR A 41 -4.77 -6.92 3.54
CA THR A 41 -3.51 -7.16 4.23
C THR A 41 -2.83 -5.84 4.54
N HIS A 42 -2.54 -5.57 5.80
CA HIS A 42 -1.78 -4.39 6.21
C HIS A 42 -0.28 -4.63 6.11
N LEU A 43 0.41 -3.75 5.39
CA LEU A 43 1.85 -3.76 5.17
C LEU A 43 2.43 -2.42 5.62
N SER A 44 3.26 -2.42 6.67
CA SER A 44 4.01 -1.23 7.08
C SER A 44 5.40 -1.24 6.46
N ALA A 45 5.74 -0.21 5.68
CA ALA A 45 7.08 -0.07 5.12
C ALA A 45 8.16 0.00 6.21
N GLY A 46 7.84 0.62 7.36
CA GLY A 46 8.74 0.69 8.50
C GLY A 46 8.99 -0.67 9.14
N ASP A 47 7.96 -1.52 9.27
CA ASP A 47 8.13 -2.87 9.81
C ASP A 47 8.92 -3.77 8.86
N LEU A 48 8.65 -3.69 7.56
CA LEU A 48 9.40 -4.44 6.54
C LEU A 48 10.89 -4.09 6.57
N LEU A 49 11.24 -2.80 6.66
CA LEU A 49 12.63 -2.36 6.80
C LEU A 49 13.25 -2.88 8.10
N ARG A 50 12.54 -2.81 9.23
CA ARG A 50 13.03 -3.35 10.52
C ARG A 50 13.23 -4.86 10.48
N ALA A 51 12.34 -5.60 9.81
CA ALA A 51 12.44 -7.03 9.64
C ALA A 51 13.65 -7.39 8.76
N GLU A 52 13.88 -6.65 7.68
CA GLU A 52 15.04 -6.84 6.81
C GLU A 52 16.37 -6.54 7.55
N ILE A 53 16.41 -5.50 8.40
CA ILE A 53 17.57 -5.26 9.27
C ILE A 53 17.82 -6.45 10.21
N LYS A 54 16.75 -6.99 10.82
CA LYS A 54 16.85 -8.12 11.75
C LYS A 54 17.23 -9.43 11.07
N SER A 55 16.98 -9.59 9.78
CA SER A 55 17.35 -10.80 9.03
C SER A 55 18.87 -10.95 8.88
N GLY A 56 19.63 -9.86 9.06
CA GLY A 56 21.08 -9.86 8.89
C GLY A 56 21.52 -9.97 7.42
N SER A 57 20.61 -9.73 6.47
CA SER A 57 20.94 -9.73 5.04
C SER A 57 21.91 -8.60 4.69
N GLU A 58 22.54 -8.69 3.51
CA GLU A 58 23.36 -7.60 2.97
C GLU A 58 22.56 -6.31 2.85
N ASN A 59 21.32 -6.40 2.38
CA ASN A 59 20.35 -5.30 2.36
C ASN A 59 20.05 -4.79 3.77
N GLY A 60 19.86 -5.67 4.76
CA GLY A 60 19.62 -5.31 6.15
C GLY A 60 20.75 -4.50 6.77
N THR A 61 22.00 -4.88 6.46
CA THR A 61 23.20 -4.14 6.89
C THR A 61 23.25 -2.74 6.25
N MET A 62 23.03 -2.65 4.94
CA MET A 62 22.96 -1.38 4.20
C MET A 62 21.86 -0.47 4.76
N ILE A 63 20.64 -0.99 4.94
CA ILE A 63 19.49 -0.27 5.50
C ILE A 63 19.83 0.23 6.90
N SER A 64 20.40 -0.62 7.76
CA SER A 64 20.74 -0.25 9.13
C SER A 64 21.74 0.90 9.17
N ASN A 65 22.75 0.90 8.29
CA ASN A 65 23.75 1.96 8.23
C ASN A 65 23.13 3.27 7.76
N MET A 66 22.31 3.24 6.71
CA MET A 66 21.60 4.43 6.21
C MET A 66 20.71 5.06 7.28
N ILE A 67 19.91 4.26 7.99
CA ILE A 67 19.02 4.75 9.04
C ILE A 67 19.83 5.35 10.21
N LYS A 68 20.92 4.70 10.63
CA LYS A 68 21.81 5.24 11.69
C LYS A 68 22.45 6.56 11.29
N GLU A 69 22.77 6.74 10.02
CA GLU A 69 23.34 7.97 9.45
C GLU A 69 22.28 9.04 9.15
N GLY A 70 20.99 8.79 9.44
CA GLY A 70 19.90 9.70 9.09
C GLY A 70 19.66 9.85 7.59
N LYS A 71 20.21 8.95 6.77
CA LYS A 71 20.03 8.93 5.32
C LYS A 71 18.71 8.27 4.95
N ILE A 72 18.16 8.69 3.82
CA ILE A 72 16.95 8.12 3.25
C ILE A 72 17.30 6.79 2.57
N VAL A 73 16.57 5.73 2.92
CA VAL A 73 16.68 4.43 2.26
C VAL A 73 16.17 4.56 0.82
N PRO A 74 16.90 4.05 -0.20
CA PRO A 74 16.45 4.08 -1.58
C PRO A 74 15.06 3.48 -1.77
N SER A 75 14.28 4.11 -2.65
CA SER A 75 12.90 3.72 -2.99
C SER A 75 12.79 2.26 -3.38
N GLU A 76 13.73 1.79 -4.21
CA GLU A 76 13.77 0.44 -4.79
C GLU A 76 13.83 -0.64 -3.71
N VAL A 77 14.61 -0.42 -2.65
CA VAL A 77 14.72 -1.36 -1.53
C VAL A 77 13.36 -1.54 -0.86
N THR A 78 12.65 -0.43 -0.61
CA THR A 78 11.33 -0.49 0.03
C THR A 78 10.29 -1.13 -0.89
N ILE A 79 10.33 -0.83 -2.18
CA ILE A 79 9.41 -1.41 -3.18
C ILE A 79 9.61 -2.92 -3.30
N ASN A 80 10.85 -3.39 -3.33
CA ASN A 80 11.15 -4.83 -3.39
C ASN A 80 10.64 -5.57 -2.16
N LEU A 81 10.80 -4.98 -0.96
CA LEU A 81 10.27 -5.54 0.28
C LEU A 81 8.73 -5.59 0.28
N LEU A 82 8.08 -4.53 -0.19
CA LEU A 82 6.63 -4.48 -0.34
C LEU A 82 6.14 -5.53 -1.34
N GLN A 83 6.77 -5.63 -2.52
CA GLN A 83 6.41 -6.61 -3.54
C GLN A 83 6.51 -8.04 -3.01
N LYS A 84 7.61 -8.37 -2.33
CA LYS A 84 7.80 -9.68 -1.70
C LYS A 84 6.69 -9.97 -0.70
N ALA A 85 6.40 -9.03 0.21
CA ALA A 85 5.34 -9.19 1.21
C ALA A 85 3.95 -9.32 0.58
N MET A 86 3.69 -8.62 -0.53
CA MET A 86 2.43 -8.74 -1.28
C MET A 86 2.29 -10.11 -1.95
N LEU A 87 3.38 -10.67 -2.50
CA LEU A 87 3.36 -12.00 -3.10
C LEU A 87 3.19 -13.10 -2.04
N GLU A 88 3.88 -12.96 -0.90
CA GLU A 88 3.83 -13.92 0.21
C GLU A 88 2.48 -13.94 0.93
N SER A 89 1.74 -12.82 0.93
CA SER A 89 0.42 -12.77 1.57
C SER A 89 -0.64 -13.61 0.84
N GLY A 90 -0.45 -13.86 -0.46
CA GLY A 90 -1.45 -14.50 -1.32
C GLY A 90 -2.76 -13.72 -1.46
N ASN A 91 -2.80 -12.45 -1.03
CA ASN A 91 -3.99 -11.59 -1.08
C ASN A 91 -3.94 -10.66 -2.32
N ASP A 92 -5.08 -10.07 -2.68
CA ASP A 92 -5.18 -9.08 -3.76
C ASP A 92 -5.54 -7.67 -3.27
N LYS A 93 -5.71 -7.48 -1.95
CA LYS A 93 -6.04 -6.20 -1.30
C LYS A 93 -4.99 -5.80 -0.27
N PHE A 94 -4.41 -4.62 -0.43
CA PHE A 94 -3.29 -4.15 0.38
C PHE A 94 -3.50 -2.75 0.95
N LEU A 95 -3.21 -2.60 2.24
CA LEU A 95 -3.08 -1.30 2.92
C LEU A 95 -1.60 -1.07 3.20
N ILE A 96 -1.02 -0.05 2.59
CA ILE A 96 0.40 0.27 2.74
C ILE A 96 0.55 1.52 3.60
N ASP A 97 1.14 1.38 4.79
CA ASP A 97 1.43 2.49 5.72
C ASP A 97 2.91 2.89 5.65
N GLY A 98 3.17 4.21 5.72
CA GLY A 98 4.51 4.79 5.73
C GLY A 98 5.22 4.89 4.38
N PHE A 99 4.48 4.66 3.28
CA PHE A 99 4.93 4.74 1.89
C PHE A 99 3.73 5.10 0.97
N PRO A 100 3.92 5.82 -0.14
CA PRO A 100 5.14 6.49 -0.61
C PRO A 100 5.47 7.74 0.22
N ARG A 101 6.76 8.11 0.32
CA ARG A 101 7.18 9.34 1.04
C ARG A 101 7.36 10.54 0.12
N ASN A 102 7.48 10.30 -1.17
CA ASN A 102 7.56 11.33 -2.20
C ASN A 102 6.96 10.80 -3.52
N GLU A 103 6.84 11.68 -4.50
CA GLU A 103 6.28 11.36 -5.82
C GLU A 103 7.12 10.32 -6.58
N GLU A 104 8.44 10.36 -6.41
CA GLU A 104 9.37 9.41 -7.02
C GLU A 104 9.13 7.97 -6.52
N ASN A 105 8.89 7.79 -5.22
CA ASN A 105 8.52 6.51 -4.62
C ASN A 105 7.22 5.98 -5.22
N ARG A 106 6.21 6.86 -5.38
CA ARG A 106 4.90 6.51 -5.95
C ARG A 106 5.06 6.02 -7.38
N ALA A 107 5.74 6.80 -8.22
CA ALA A 107 5.97 6.47 -9.62
C ALA A 107 6.76 5.15 -9.77
N ALA A 108 7.81 4.95 -8.95
CA ALA A 108 8.58 3.71 -8.96
C ALA A 108 7.74 2.50 -8.52
N PHE A 109 6.91 2.64 -7.49
CA PHE A 109 5.99 1.58 -7.06
C PHE A 109 4.98 1.23 -8.15
N GLU A 110 4.37 2.25 -8.77
CA GLU A 110 3.46 2.05 -9.90
C GLU A 110 4.18 1.29 -11.01
N ASN A 111 5.38 1.68 -11.43
CA ASN A 111 6.10 0.95 -12.49
C ASN A 111 6.35 -0.54 -12.19
N VAL A 112 6.58 -0.89 -10.93
CA VAL A 112 6.84 -2.28 -10.51
C VAL A 112 5.53 -3.08 -10.41
N VAL A 113 4.46 -2.47 -9.90
CA VAL A 113 3.20 -3.17 -9.58
C VAL A 113 2.20 -3.13 -10.76
N ASN A 114 2.28 -2.12 -11.63
CA ASN A 114 1.33 -1.77 -12.70
C ASN A 114 1.41 -2.62 -13.98
N LYS A 115 1.98 -3.84 -13.93
CA LYS A 115 1.81 -4.80 -15.03
C LYS A 115 0.45 -5.52 -15.00
N LYS A 116 -0.27 -5.52 -13.86
CA LYS A 116 -1.66 -6.03 -13.72
C LYS A 116 -2.52 -5.32 -12.65
N SER A 117 -1.95 -4.41 -11.85
CA SER A 117 -2.68 -3.79 -10.73
C SER A 117 -3.46 -2.55 -11.14
N SER A 118 -4.62 -2.33 -10.53
CA SER A 118 -5.19 -0.98 -10.47
C SER A 118 -4.87 -0.40 -9.10
N ALA A 119 -3.68 0.19 -8.97
CA ALA A 119 -3.36 1.01 -7.82
C ALA A 119 -4.39 2.15 -7.76
N ARG A 120 -5.18 2.19 -6.70
CA ARG A 120 -6.27 3.15 -6.59
C ARG A 120 -6.44 3.48 -5.11
N VAL A 121 -6.27 4.77 -4.81
CA VAL A 121 -6.47 5.48 -3.53
C VAL A 121 -5.20 5.78 -2.72
N VAL A 122 -4.98 7.09 -2.53
CA VAL A 122 -4.13 7.66 -1.48
C VAL A 122 -5.06 8.18 -0.39
N LEU A 123 -5.07 7.56 0.79
CA LEU A 123 -5.71 8.12 1.99
C LEU A 123 -4.67 8.98 2.70
N SER A 124 -4.77 10.30 2.53
CA SER A 124 -3.98 11.27 3.31
C SER A 124 -4.75 11.70 4.55
N TYR A 125 -4.35 11.21 5.72
CA TYR A 125 -4.91 11.57 7.03
C TYR A 125 -4.47 12.96 7.52
N ASP A 126 -3.78 13.75 6.69
CA ASP A 126 -3.64 15.19 6.92
C ASP A 126 -4.85 15.98 6.36
N LEU A 127 -5.67 15.37 5.48
CA LEU A 127 -6.85 15.97 4.84
C LEU A 127 -8.16 15.21 5.10
N VAL A 128 -8.09 13.98 5.62
CA VAL A 128 -9.25 13.34 6.24
C VAL A 128 -9.28 13.84 7.68
N ASP A 129 -10.17 14.79 7.96
CA ASP A 129 -10.50 15.20 9.33
C ASP A 129 -10.45 13.96 10.23
N ALA A 130 -9.52 13.94 11.18
CA ALA A 130 -9.47 12.90 12.23
C ALA A 130 -10.77 12.86 13.07
N LEU A 131 -11.68 13.80 12.81
CA LEU A 131 -13.02 13.96 13.37
C LEU A 131 -14.13 13.26 12.55
N LYS A 132 -13.86 12.80 11.31
CA LYS A 132 -14.90 12.13 10.51
C LYS A 132 -15.19 10.73 11.06
N PRO A 133 -16.47 10.39 11.27
CA PRO A 133 -16.87 9.04 11.64
C PRO A 133 -16.35 8.02 10.63
N ILE A 134 -16.04 6.82 11.11
CA ILE A 134 -15.53 5.75 10.26
C ILE A 134 -16.43 5.46 9.07
N ASP A 135 -17.74 5.64 9.23
CA ASP A 135 -18.73 5.42 8.18
C ASP A 135 -18.56 6.39 7.00
N GLU A 136 -18.10 7.62 7.22
CA GLU A 136 -17.86 8.57 6.11
C GLU A 136 -16.56 8.28 5.35
N VAL A 137 -15.51 7.88 6.08
CA VAL A 137 -14.27 7.39 5.47
C VAL A 137 -14.58 6.12 4.66
N PHE A 138 -15.42 5.26 5.22
CA PHE A 138 -15.91 4.03 4.61
C PHE A 138 -16.75 4.28 3.35
N GLU A 139 -17.66 5.28 3.33
CA GLU A 139 -18.40 5.63 2.12
C GLU A 139 -17.49 6.19 1.02
N SER A 140 -16.46 6.95 1.39
CA SER A 140 -15.45 7.42 0.43
C SER A 140 -14.66 6.25 -0.18
N VAL A 141 -14.26 5.28 0.65
CA VAL A 141 -13.60 4.05 0.22
C VAL A 141 -14.54 3.21 -0.65
N LYS A 142 -15.79 2.97 -0.21
CA LYS A 142 -16.82 2.25 -0.97
C LYS A 142 -17.08 2.89 -2.32
N ALA A 143 -17.23 4.20 -2.42
CA ALA A 143 -17.48 4.89 -3.68
C ALA A 143 -16.34 4.67 -4.69
N ILE A 144 -15.11 4.47 -4.21
CA ILE A 144 -13.97 4.20 -5.08
C ILE A 144 -13.93 2.74 -5.56
N PHE A 145 -14.46 1.82 -4.75
CA PHE A 145 -14.53 0.38 -5.04
C PHE A 145 -15.88 -0.10 -5.56
N ALA A 146 -16.90 0.76 -5.57
CA ALA A 146 -18.20 0.48 -6.15
C ALA A 146 -18.00 0.12 -7.64
N PRO A 147 -18.69 -0.91 -8.15
CA PRO A 147 -18.72 -1.15 -9.59
C PRO A 147 -19.16 0.17 -10.24
N PHE A 148 -18.42 0.67 -11.23
CA PHE A 148 -18.95 1.69 -12.13
C PHE A 148 -20.20 1.09 -12.74
N HIS A 149 -21.37 1.35 -12.15
CA HIS A 149 -22.62 1.01 -12.80
C HIS A 149 -22.62 1.84 -14.07
N THR A 150 -22.56 1.13 -15.19
CA THR A 150 -22.69 1.64 -16.53
C THR A 150 -23.79 2.68 -16.52
N LYS A 151 -23.45 3.90 -16.92
CA LYS A 151 -24.42 4.94 -17.20
C LYS A 151 -25.38 4.34 -18.22
N VAL A 152 -26.55 3.88 -17.77
CA VAL A 152 -27.63 3.50 -18.68
C VAL A 152 -27.93 4.78 -19.43
N ARG A 153 -27.49 4.84 -20.69
CA ARG A 153 -27.95 5.85 -21.62
C ARG A 153 -29.45 5.67 -21.68
N SER A 154 -30.18 6.59 -21.04
CA SER A 154 -31.58 6.80 -21.34
C SER A 154 -31.61 7.27 -22.79
N SER A 155 -31.89 6.34 -23.69
CA SER A 155 -32.24 6.66 -25.07
C SER A 155 -33.50 7.50 -25.04
N PHE A 156 -33.48 8.56 -25.84
CA PHE A 156 -34.63 9.36 -26.23
C PHE A 156 -35.82 8.48 -26.59
N ILE A 157 -36.99 8.83 -26.05
CA ILE A 157 -38.29 8.72 -26.69
C ILE A 157 -39.00 10.05 -26.50
#